data_AF-A0A1L3ZY82-F1
#
_entry.id   AF-A0A1L3ZY82-F1
#
_cell.length_a   1.000
_cell.length_b   1.000
_cell.length_c   1.000
_cell.angle_alpha   90.00
_cell.angle_beta   90.00
_cell.angle_gamma   90.00
#
_symmetry.space_group_name_H-M   'P 1'
#
loop_
_entity.id
_entity.type
_entity.pdbx_description
1 polymer ?
#
loop_
_entity_poly.entity_id
_entity_poly.type
_entity_poly.pdbx_seq_one_letter_code
_entity_poly.pdbx_strand_id
1 'polypeptide(L)'
;MNEDTESAFRFAPDADGSTNMAHDQASTILAVCVVHQQNAGFKNYIDLRRVECPSCSAAGFNTGWGYWLFACGAEILSDGEVGAGCQHTQPSGPSGGDQHE
;
A
#
# COMPACT_ATOMS: atom_id res chain seq x y z
N MET A 1 7.02 5.62 35.89
CA MET A 1 7.41 6.39 34.69
C MET A 1 6.69 5.70 33.55
N ASN A 2 5.66 6.33 32.97
CA ASN A 2 4.91 5.75 31.86
C ASN A 2 5.77 5.87 30.61
N GLU A 3 6.05 4.73 29.99
CA GLU A 3 6.80 4.59 28.74
C GLU A 3 6.10 5.31 27.59
N ASP A 4 6.92 5.80 26.67
CA ASP A 4 6.64 6.56 25.46
C ASP A 4 5.37 6.12 24.69
N THR A 5 4.27 6.82 24.91
CA THR A 5 3.11 6.84 23.99
C THR A 5 3.19 8.01 22.99
N GLU A 6 4.31 8.74 22.96
CA GLU A 6 4.55 9.86 22.02
C GLU A 6 4.93 9.40 20.61
N SER A 7 5.28 8.12 20.41
CA SER A 7 5.74 7.60 19.11
C SER A 7 4.62 7.06 18.21
N ALA A 8 3.39 6.94 18.71
CA ALA A 8 2.25 6.46 17.93
C ALA A 8 1.58 7.63 17.19
N PHE A 9 1.41 7.48 15.87
CA PHE A 9 0.58 8.39 15.08
C PHE A 9 -0.84 8.46 15.67
N ARG A 10 -1.36 9.68 15.82
CA ARG A 10 -2.74 9.93 16.25
C ARG A 10 -3.53 10.47 15.06
N PHE A 11 -4.67 9.86 14.78
CA PHE A 11 -5.59 10.32 13.76
C PHE A 11 -6.66 11.23 14.38
N ALA A 12 -7.17 12.18 13.59
CA ALA A 12 -8.29 13.00 14.01
C ALA A 12 -9.51 12.11 14.30
N PRO A 13 -10.33 12.43 15.33
CA PRO A 13 -11.59 11.75 15.53
C PRO A 13 -12.57 12.11 14.41
N ASP A 14 -13.61 11.29 14.26
CA ASP A 14 -14.71 11.59 13.36
C ASP A 14 -15.40 12.90 13.77
N ALA A 15 -15.78 13.72 12.79
CA ALA A 15 -16.45 14.99 13.00
C ALA A 15 -17.65 15.13 12.07
N ASP A 16 -18.69 15.82 12.55
CA ASP A 16 -19.95 16.00 11.82
C ASP A 16 -19.70 16.56 10.41
N GLY A 17 -20.16 15.82 9.39
CA GLY A 17 -20.04 16.21 7.99
C GLY A 17 -18.71 15.87 7.31
N SER A 18 -17.81 15.14 7.98
CA SER A 18 -16.55 14.65 7.39
C SER A 18 -16.41 13.13 7.54
N THR A 19 -15.77 12.48 6.57
CA THR A 19 -15.42 11.06 6.64
C THR A 19 -13.96 10.91 6.98
N ASN A 20 -13.67 10.12 8.01
CA ASN A 20 -12.31 9.81 8.41
C ASN A 20 -11.73 8.71 7.52
N MET A 21 -10.75 9.09 6.71
CA MET A 21 -10.10 8.20 5.76
C MET A 21 -8.90 7.45 6.37
N ALA A 22 -8.63 7.59 7.67
CA ALA A 22 -7.52 6.91 8.34
C ALA A 22 -7.61 5.37 8.24
N HIS A 23 -8.82 4.85 8.03
CA HIS A 23 -9.07 3.41 7.86
C HIS A 23 -9.19 2.98 6.39
N ASP A 24 -9.20 3.92 5.44
CA ASP A 24 -9.13 3.60 4.02
C ASP A 24 -7.65 3.50 3.59
N GLN A 25 -7.17 2.26 3.58
CA GLN A 25 -5.77 1.95 3.23
C GLN A 25 -5.42 2.41 1.82
N ALA A 26 -6.35 2.35 0.87
CA ALA A 26 -6.09 2.73 -0.53
C ALA A 26 -5.88 4.24 -0.67
N SER A 27 -6.73 5.05 -0.04
CA SER A 27 -6.55 6.51 -0.02
C SER A 27 -5.30 6.92 0.77
N THR A 28 -5.02 6.24 1.89
CA THR A 28 -3.84 6.51 2.71
C THR A 28 -2.56 6.26 1.92
N ILE A 29 -2.45 5.11 1.24
CA ILE A 29 -1.25 4.79 0.47
C ILE A 29 -1.11 5.67 -0.78
N LEU A 30 -2.23 6.06 -1.41
CA LEU A 30 -2.22 7.02 -2.50
C LEU A 30 -1.62 8.36 -2.05
N ALA A 31 -2.06 8.89 -0.90
CA ALA A 31 -1.55 10.14 -0.36
C ALA A 31 -0.03 10.07 -0.10
N VAL A 32 0.45 8.97 0.49
CA VAL A 32 1.90 8.72 0.68
C VAL A 32 2.63 8.72 -0.66
N CYS A 33 2.11 8.00 -1.66
CA CYS A 33 2.74 7.90 -2.97
C CYS A 33 2.79 9.26 -3.70
N VAL A 34 1.75 10.08 -3.60
CA VAL A 34 1.76 11.44 -4.16
C VAL A 34 2.87 12.28 -3.53
N VAL A 35 3.02 12.26 -2.20
CA VAL A 35 4.12 12.96 -1.50
C VAL A 35 5.48 12.43 -1.96
N HIS A 36 5.62 11.10 -2.09
CA HIS A 36 6.86 10.48 -2.57
C HIS A 36 7.21 10.91 -3.99
N GLN A 37 6.24 10.97 -4.91
CA GLN A 37 6.46 11.43 -6.28
C GLN A 37 6.98 12.87 -6.32
N GLN A 38 6.45 13.75 -5.45
CA GLN A 38 6.93 15.13 -5.35
C GLN A 38 8.37 15.19 -4.83
N ASN A 39 8.69 14.38 -3.81
CA ASN A 39 10.06 14.26 -3.31
C ASN A 39 11.02 13.66 -4.34
N ALA A 40 10.54 12.77 -5.23
CA ALA A 40 11.29 12.21 -6.35
C ALA A 40 11.50 13.19 -7.52
N GLY A 41 10.91 14.39 -7.45
CA GLY A 41 11.10 15.43 -8.46
C GLY A 41 10.14 15.35 -9.65
N PHE A 42 8.95 14.77 -9.49
CA PHE A 42 7.93 14.73 -10.54
C PHE A 42 7.34 16.12 -10.88
N LYS A 43 7.60 17.15 -10.06
CA LYS A 43 7.19 18.56 -10.30
C LYS A 43 5.67 18.69 -10.49
N ASN A 44 5.22 19.01 -11.69
CA ASN A 44 3.81 19.19 -12.02
C ASN A 44 3.15 17.90 -12.53
N TYR A 45 3.89 16.79 -12.58
CA TYR A 45 3.37 15.49 -12.95
C TYR A 45 2.95 14.70 -11.70
N ILE A 46 1.78 14.06 -11.78
CA ILE A 46 1.25 13.18 -10.73
C ILE A 46 0.73 11.92 -11.43
N ASP A 47 1.25 10.76 -11.02
CA ASP A 47 0.79 9.45 -11.49
C ASP A 47 -0.22 8.86 -10.50
N LEU A 48 -1.48 8.81 -10.91
CA LEU A 48 -2.60 8.27 -10.13
C LEU A 48 -3.08 6.91 -10.65
N ARG A 49 -2.33 6.28 -11.56
CA ARG A 49 -2.68 4.94 -12.05
C ARG A 49 -2.62 3.97 -10.88
N ARG A 50 -3.64 3.12 -10.79
CA ARG A 50 -3.72 2.03 -9.82
C ARG A 50 -3.34 0.72 -10.50
N VAL A 51 -2.54 -0.08 -9.80
CA VAL A 51 -2.31 -1.49 -10.11
C VAL A 51 -2.76 -2.36 -8.93
N GLU A 52 -2.84 -3.67 -9.13
CA GLU A 52 -3.25 -4.63 -8.10
C GLU A 52 -2.08 -5.50 -7.68
N CYS A 53 -1.96 -5.74 -6.37
CA CYS A 53 -0.97 -6.67 -5.83
C CYS A 53 -1.26 -8.07 -6.40
N PRO A 54 -0.28 -8.75 -7.01
CA PRO A 54 -0.50 -10.06 -7.61
C PRO A 54 -0.88 -11.14 -6.59
N SER A 55 -0.56 -10.93 -5.30
CA SER A 55 -0.85 -11.89 -4.23
C SER A 55 -2.19 -11.67 -3.53
N CYS A 56 -2.67 -10.44 -3.38
CA CYS A 56 -3.88 -10.17 -2.58
C CYS A 56 -4.83 -9.14 -3.20
N SER A 57 -4.55 -8.69 -4.43
CA SER A 57 -5.31 -7.69 -5.18
C SER A 57 -5.44 -6.31 -4.50
N ALA A 58 -4.69 -6.07 -3.42
CA ALA A 58 -4.61 -4.76 -2.78
C ALA A 58 -4.16 -3.68 -3.78
N ALA A 59 -4.69 -2.47 -3.65
CA ALA A 59 -4.35 -1.36 -4.53
C ALA A 59 -2.89 -0.94 -4.35
N GLY A 60 -2.17 -0.68 -5.44
CA GLY A 60 -0.82 -0.12 -5.44
C GLY A 60 -0.66 1.08 -6.36
N PHE A 61 0.26 1.96 -5.99
CA PHE A 61 0.53 3.22 -6.68
C PHE A 61 2.03 3.47 -6.83
N ASN A 62 2.40 4.25 -7.83
CA ASN A 62 3.78 4.56 -8.15
C ASN A 62 4.36 5.55 -7.12
N THR A 63 5.53 5.27 -6.55
CA THR A 63 6.18 6.16 -5.57
C THR A 63 7.07 7.23 -6.20
N GLY A 64 7.40 7.12 -7.48
CA GLY A 64 8.40 7.95 -8.16
C GLY A 64 9.85 7.53 -7.90
N TRP A 65 10.08 6.60 -6.96
CA TRP A 65 11.42 6.12 -6.58
C TRP A 65 11.82 4.79 -7.22
N GLY A 66 11.12 4.39 -8.30
CA GLY A 66 11.41 3.16 -9.02
C GLY A 66 10.70 1.92 -8.50
N TYR A 67 9.69 2.07 -7.63
CA TYR A 67 8.85 0.97 -7.16
C TYR A 67 7.38 1.39 -6.97
N TRP A 68 6.50 0.40 -6.94
CA TRP A 68 5.10 0.50 -6.59
C TRP A 68 4.90 0.06 -5.15
N LEU A 69 4.16 0.86 -4.38
CA LEU A 69 3.82 0.56 -2.99
C LEU A 69 2.33 0.20 -2.90
N PHE A 70 2.03 -0.90 -2.24
CA PHE A 70 0.68 -1.46 -2.16
C PHE A 70 0.07 -1.24 -0.76
N ALA A 71 -1.26 -1.13 -0.69
CA ALA A 71 -2.03 -0.98 0.55
C ALA A 71 -1.81 -2.14 1.54
N CYS A 72 -1.41 -3.32 1.04
CA CYS A 72 -1.01 -4.46 1.87
C CYS A 72 0.42 -4.39 2.43
N GLY A 73 1.15 -3.30 2.16
CA GLY A 73 2.55 -3.10 2.54
C GLY A 73 3.57 -3.75 1.61
N ALA A 74 3.16 -4.42 0.54
CA ALA A 74 4.09 -4.95 -0.45
C ALA A 74 4.77 -3.81 -1.25
N GLU A 75 5.98 -4.08 -1.73
CA GLU A 75 6.72 -3.23 -2.66
C GLU A 75 7.16 -4.05 -3.86
N ILE A 76 6.80 -3.59 -5.07
CA ILE A 76 7.22 -4.21 -6.32
C ILE A 76 8.02 -3.19 -7.12
N LEU A 77 9.27 -3.52 -7.40
CA LEU A 77 10.17 -2.70 -8.20
C LEU A 77 9.64 -2.56 -9.63
N SER A 78 10.08 -1.53 -10.35
CA SER A 78 9.57 -1.24 -11.70
C SER A 78 9.91 -2.33 -12.73
N ASP A 79 10.86 -3.20 -12.42
CA ASP A 79 11.21 -4.39 -13.21
C ASP A 79 10.36 -5.63 -12.88
N GLY A 80 9.47 -5.52 -11.89
CA GLY A 80 8.59 -6.59 -11.43
C GLY A 80 9.11 -7.40 -10.25
N GLU A 81 10.34 -7.15 -9.78
CA GLU A 81 10.90 -7.83 -8.61
C GLU A 81 10.24 -7.37 -7.31
N VAL A 82 10.18 -8.26 -6.32
CA VAL A 82 9.57 -7.96 -5.02
C VAL A 82 10.64 -7.40 -4.07
N GLY A 83 10.52 -6.12 -3.73
CA GLY A 83 11.39 -5.47 -2.74
C GLY A 83 10.97 -5.79 -1.30
N ALA A 84 9.67 -5.73 -1.03
CA ALA A 84 9.06 -6.10 0.25
C ALA A 84 7.80 -6.95 0.01
N GLY A 85 7.68 -8.05 0.76
CA GLY A 85 6.61 -9.02 0.58
C GLY A 85 5.26 -8.53 1.08
N CYS A 86 4.19 -9.11 0.53
CA CYS A 86 2.83 -8.89 1.01
C CYS A 86 2.67 -9.42 2.45
N GLN A 87 2.18 -8.58 3.36
CA GLN A 87 1.93 -8.98 4.76
C GLN A 87 0.70 -9.88 4.91
N HIS A 88 -0.18 -9.87 3.90
CA HIS A 88 -1.21 -10.89 3.76
C HIS A 88 -0.54 -12.09 3.07
N THR A 89 0.05 -12.99 3.85
CA THR A 89 0.27 -14.36 3.39
C THR A 89 -1.09 -14.87 2.94
N GLN A 90 -1.28 -15.11 1.64
CA GLN A 90 -2.41 -15.92 1.23
C GLN A 90 -2.32 -17.21 2.04
N PRO A 91 -3.41 -17.71 2.65
CA PRO A 91 -3.40 -19.09 3.10
C PRO A 91 -3.01 -19.91 1.88
N SER A 92 -1.91 -20.67 1.99
CA SER A 92 -1.50 -21.63 0.97
C SER A 92 -2.70 -22.53 0.69
N GLY A 93 -3.43 -22.23 -0.38
CA GLY A 93 -4.43 -23.13 -0.91
C GLY A 93 -3.74 -24.46 -1.22
N PRO A 94 -4.40 -25.61 -1.00
CA PRO A 94 -3.75 -26.89 -1.09
C PRO A 94 -3.13 -27.08 -2.48
N SER A 95 -1.83 -27.33 -2.48
CA SER A 95 -1.08 -27.85 -3.60
C SER A 95 -1.48 -29.31 -3.82
N GLY A 96 -2.15 -29.59 -4.94
CA GLY A 96 -2.40 -30.95 -5.43
C GLY A 96 -3.73 -31.57 -4.95
N GLY A 97 -4.43 -32.36 -5.75
CA GLY A 97 -3.93 -33.08 -6.91
C GLY A 97 -5.01 -33.54 -7.88
N ASP A 98 -4.48 -33.87 -9.05
CA ASP A 98 -4.83 -34.96 -9.95
C ASP A 98 -6.25 -35.05 -10.53
N GLN A 99 -6.24 -34.81 -11.84
CA GLN A 99 -6.97 -35.53 -12.88
C GLN A 99 -7.40 -36.93 -12.45
N HIS A 100 -8.66 -37.29 -12.69
CA HIS A 100 -9.02 -38.57 -13.32
C HIS A 100 -10.51 -38.54 -13.73
N GLU A 101 -10.69 -38.70 -15.05
CA GLU A 101 -11.82 -39.28 -15.81
C GLU A 101 -13.25 -38.73 -15.67
#